data_AF-A0A3D1BXB9-F1
#
_entry.id   AF-A0A3D1BXB9-F1
#
_cell.length_a   1.000
_cell.length_b   1.000
_cell.length_c   1.000
_cell.angle_alpha   90.00
_cell.angle_beta   90.00
_cell.angle_gamma   90.00
#
_symmetry.space_group_name_H-M   'P 1'
#
loop_
_entity.id
_entity.type
_entity.pdbx_description
1 polymer ?
#
loop_
_entity_poly.entity_id
_entity_poly.type
_entity_poly.pdbx_seq_one_letter_code
_entity_poly.pdbx_strand_id
1 'polypeptide(L)' 'IDELIIYYAPVILGSEAKGMFTLPPYENLENKISTTLMDHRWVGQDLRMRFKLK' A
#
# COMPACT_ATOMS: atom_id res chain seq x y z
N ILE A 1 0.50 13.27 6.51
CA ILE A 1 0.23 11.85 6.83
C ILE A 1 1.54 11.29 7.32
N ASP A 2 1.61 10.81 8.56
CA ASP A 2 2.86 10.34 9.15
C ASP A 2 3.02 8.82 9.03
N GLU A 3 1.90 8.10 8.99
CA GLU A 3 1.85 6.63 8.89
C GLU A 3 0.77 6.17 7.90
N LEU A 4 1.00 5.02 7.26
CA LEU A 4 0.09 4.33 6.36
C LEU A 4 -0.16 2.90 6.87
N ILE A 5 -1.43 2.51 7.03
CA ILE A 5 -1.81 1.15 7.44
C ILE A 5 -2.60 0.51 6.30
N ILE A 6 -2.11 -0.64 5.80
CA ILE A 6 -2.74 -1.41 4.72
C ILE A 6 -3.22 -2.75 5.27
N TYR A 7 -4.44 -3.14 4.91
CA TYR A 7 -4.95 -4.50 5.08
C TYR A 7 -5.05 -5.16 3.71
N TYR A 8 -4.31 -6.25 3.54
CA TYR A 8 -4.27 -7.02 2.29
C TYR A 8 -4.98 -8.35 2.49
N ALA A 9 -6.13 -8.51 1.84
CA ALA A 9 -6.88 -9.75 1.83
C ALA A 9 -6.32 -10.75 0.79
N PRO A 10 -6.43 -12.07 1.01
CA PRO A 10 -5.94 -13.10 0.08
C PRO A 10 -6.90 -13.31 -1.09
N VAL A 11 -7.24 -12.23 -1.81
CA VAL A 11 -8.19 -12.21 -2.93
C VAL A 11 -7.56 -11.57 -4.17
N ILE A 12 -7.97 -12.03 -5.36
CA ILE A 12 -7.52 -11.51 -6.65
C ILE A 12 -8.74 -10.94 -7.38
N LEU A 13 -8.73 -9.64 -7.66
CA LEU A 13 -9.88 -8.92 -8.22
C LEU A 13 -9.80 -8.69 -9.74
N GLY A 14 -8.66 -8.99 -10.37
CA GLY A 14 -8.45 -8.74 -11.80
C GLY A 14 -8.08 -7.29 -12.11
N SER A 15 -7.84 -7.00 -13.40
CA SER A 15 -7.22 -5.75 -13.87
C SER A 15 -8.15 -4.53 -13.86
N GLU A 16 -9.47 -4.74 -13.92
CA GLU A 16 -10.47 -3.65 -13.91
C GLU A 16 -10.89 -3.25 -12.49
N ALA A 17 -10.30 -3.86 -11.47
CA ALA A 17 -10.58 -3.54 -10.09
C ALA A 17 -10.09 -2.11 -9.74
N LYS A 18 -10.77 -1.50 -8.75
CA LYS A 18 -10.39 -0.18 -8.25
C LYS A 18 -9.04 -0.25 -7.54
N GLY A 19 -8.06 0.50 -8.04
CA GLY A 19 -6.75 0.63 -7.39
C GLY A 19 -6.83 1.26 -6.00
N MET A 20 -5.85 0.94 -5.14
CA MET A 20 -5.78 1.44 -3.76
C MET A 20 -5.57 2.96 -3.69
N PHE A 21 -4.86 3.53 -4.66
CA PHE A 21 -4.57 4.96 -4.76
C PHE A 21 -4.79 5.44 -6.20
N THR A 22 -5.29 6.67 -6.33
CA THR A 22 -5.25 7.41 -7.59
C THR A 22 -4.02 8.32 -7.53
N LEU A 23 -2.95 7.93 -8.22
CA LEU A 23 -1.70 8.69 -8.29
C LEU A 23 -1.52 9.27 -9.69
N PRO A 24 -0.85 10.43 -9.83
CA PRO A 24 -0.51 10.94 -11.15
C PRO A 24 0.42 9.95 -11.88
N PRO A 25 0.45 9.97 -13.22
CA PRO A 25 1.45 9.22 -13.96
C PRO A 25 2.85 9.71 -13.57
N TYR A 26 3.73 8.77 -13.22
CA TYR A 26 5.12 9.07 -12.92
C TYR A 26 5.94 8.87 -14.20
N GLU A 27 6.48 9.95 -14.77
CA GLU A 27 7.45 9.87 -15.87
C GLU A 27 8.82 9.34 -15.39
N ASN A 28 9.11 9.52 -14.10
CA ASN A 28 10.30 9.03 -13.43
C ASN A 28 10.01 8.69 -11.96
N LEU A 29 10.90 7.90 -11.33
CA LEU A 29 10.74 7.46 -9.94
C LEU A 29 11.16 8.50 -8.89
N GLU A 30 11.56 9.70 -9.29
CA GLU A 30 11.98 10.76 -8.36
C GLU A 30 10.80 11.28 -7.54
N ASN A 31 9.60 11.30 -8.16
CA ASN A 31 8.37 11.78 -7.55
C ASN A 31 7.59 10.69 -6.78
N LYS A 32 8.19 9.51 -6.58
CA LYS A 32 7.52 8.41 -5.87
C LYS A 32 7.31 8.75 -4.39
N ILE A 33 6.19 8.28 -3.85
CA ILE A 33 5.97 8.30 -2.40
C ILE A 33 6.86 7.22 -1.77
N SER A 34 7.86 7.64 -0.99
CA SER A 34 8.78 6.73 -0.32
C SER A 34 8.22 6.33 1.05
N THR A 35 8.25 5.03 1.34
CA THR A 35 7.75 4.48 2.61
C THR A 35 8.76 3.53 3.23
N THR A 36 8.70 3.39 4.55
CA THR A 36 9.45 2.38 5.30
C THR A 36 8.46 1.46 6.00
N LEU A 37 8.56 0.15 5.77
CA LEU A 37 7.77 -0.85 6.49
C LEU A 37 8.22 -0.89 7.96
N MET A 38 7.29 -0.65 8.87
CA MET A 38 7.56 -0.60 10.32
C MET A 38 7.17 -1.91 10.99
N ASP A 39 6.01 -2.47 10.66
CA ASP A 39 5.58 -3.79 11.12
C ASP A 39 4.61 -4.45 10.12
N HIS A 40 4.50 -5.77 10.24
CA HIS A 40 3.44 -6.54 9.60
C HIS A 40 2.94 -7.63 10.56
N ARG A 41 1.65 -7.94 10.48
CA ARG A 41 1.03 -9.02 11.25
C ARG A 41 -0.18 -9.59 10.54
N TRP A 42 -0.48 -10.85 10.81
CA TRP A 42 -1.73 -11.47 10.38
C TRP A 42 -2.90 -11.03 11.27
N VAL A 43 -4.04 -10.73 10.65
CA VAL A 43 -5.32 -10.43 11.31
C VAL A 43 -6.37 -11.31 10.65
N GLY A 44 -6.62 -12.48 11.25
CA GLY A 44 -7.36 -13.53 10.55
C GLY A 44 -6.56 -14.01 9.33
N GLN A 45 -7.18 -13.95 8.15
CA GLN A 45 -6.54 -14.30 6.88
C GLN A 45 -5.89 -13.11 6.16
N ASP A 46 -6.08 -11.89 6.69
CA ASP A 46 -5.58 -10.68 6.07
C ASP A 46 -4.20 -10.32 6.63
N LEU A 47 -3.34 -9.79 5.76
CA LEU A 47 -2.06 -9.25 6.14
C LEU A 47 -2.19 -7.75 6.43
N ARG A 48 -2.00 -7.35 7.69
CA ARG A 48 -1.90 -5.95 8.09
C ARG A 48 -0.45 -5.50 8.02
N MET A 49 -0.18 -4.42 7.31
CA MET A 49 1.13 -3.77 7.23
C MET A 49 1.04 -2.32 7.69
N ARG A 50 2.04 -1.85 8.44
CA ARG A 50 2.18 -0.45 8.83
C ARG A 50 3.46 0.13 8.26
N PHE A 51 3.35 1.29 7.63
CA PHE A 51 4.43 2.01 7.02
C PHE A 51 4.56 3.40 7.62
N LYS A 52 5.78 3.91 7.72
CA LYS A 52 6.06 5.32 7.95
C LYS A 52 6.31 6.00 6.60
N LEU A 53 5.71 7.16 6.38
CA LEU A 53 5.97 7.97 5.18
C LEU A 53 7.25 8.79 5.38
N LYS A 54 8.05 8.90 4.32
CA LYS A 54 9.24 9.75 4.29
C LYS A 54 8.93 11.12 3.70
#